data_AF-A0A9D6FC98-F1
#
_entry.id   AF-A0A9D6FC98-F1
#
_cell.length_a   1.000
_cell.length_b   1.000
_cell.length_c   1.000
_cell.angle_alpha   90.00
_cell.angle_beta   90.00
_cell.angle_gamma   90.00
#
_symmetry.space_group_name_H-M   'P 1'
#
loop_
_entity.id
_entity.type
_entity.pdbx_description
1 polymer ?
#
loop_
_entity_poly.entity_id
_entity_poly.type
_entity_poly.pdbx_seq_one_letter_code
_entity_poly.pdbx_strand_id
1 'polypeptide(L)'
;MPEKPKPGPGEEGFQRPENLAFYFEPYIPKVEERPRVILAFPKEADNILLSGMLEGGDQIAGKPVVIDSPLGKGHILLYACNPMWRNNTQGTYALLLNPVFNYQNLSLGWPPEPEKKK
;
A
#
# COMPACT_ATOMS: atom_id res chain seq x y z
N MET A 1 -23.50 16.69 -6.10
CA MET A 1 -22.27 16.57 -5.28
C MET A 1 -21.08 16.78 -6.21
N PRO A 2 -20.04 17.55 -5.83
CA PRO A 2 -18.87 17.70 -6.69
C PRO A 2 -18.25 16.32 -6.93
N GLU A 3 -17.95 16.02 -8.20
CA GLU A 3 -17.34 14.77 -8.64
C GLU A 3 -15.95 14.62 -7.99
N LYS A 4 -15.64 13.42 -7.46
CA LYS A 4 -14.41 13.17 -6.72
C LYS A 4 -13.17 13.35 -7.62
N PRO A 5 -12.06 13.88 -7.10
CA PRO A 5 -10.77 13.75 -7.78
C PRO A 5 -10.42 12.26 -7.95
N LYS A 6 -9.95 11.88 -9.14
CA LYS A 6 -9.49 10.51 -9.42
C LYS A 6 -8.33 10.16 -8.47
N PRO A 7 -8.30 8.95 -7.88
CA PRO A 7 -7.21 8.55 -7.00
C PRO A 7 -5.88 8.55 -7.74
N GLY A 8 -4.82 8.97 -7.06
CA GLY A 8 -3.46 8.81 -7.56
C GLY A 8 -3.01 7.33 -7.54
N PRO A 9 -1.93 6.97 -8.27
CA PRO A 9 -1.34 5.64 -8.18
C PRO A 9 -1.01 5.28 -6.71
N GLY A 10 -1.53 4.15 -6.22
CA GLY A 10 -1.32 3.70 -4.83
C GLY A 10 -2.41 4.11 -3.82
N GLU A 11 -3.35 5.00 -4.19
CA GLU A 11 -4.55 5.32 -3.39
C GLU A 11 -5.75 4.41 -3.65
N GLU A 12 -5.67 3.51 -4.64
CA GLU A 12 -6.80 2.67 -5.09
C GLU A 12 -7.44 1.88 -3.95
N GLY A 13 -6.67 1.46 -2.94
CA GLY A 13 -7.14 0.68 -1.80
C GLY A 13 -7.76 1.49 -0.65
N PHE A 14 -7.63 2.82 -0.63
CA PHE A 14 -8.11 3.68 0.47
C PHE A 14 -9.12 4.73 -0.04
N GLN A 15 -10.09 4.31 -0.84
CA GLN A 15 -11.17 5.22 -1.25
C GLN A 15 -12.24 5.33 -0.16
N ARG A 16 -12.65 6.56 0.17
CA ARG A 16 -13.79 6.81 1.07
C ARG A 16 -15.08 6.26 0.46
N PRO A 17 -15.85 5.40 1.13
CA PRO A 17 -17.15 4.94 0.62
C PRO A 17 -18.15 6.11 0.53
N GLU A 18 -19.03 6.09 -0.48
CA GLU A 18 -19.97 7.18 -0.79
C GLU A 18 -20.96 7.47 0.36
N ASN A 19 -21.38 6.42 1.06
CA ASN A 19 -22.37 6.49 2.14
C ASN A 19 -21.73 6.64 3.53
N LEU A 20 -20.45 7.03 3.61
CA LEU A 20 -19.82 7.23 4.91
C LEU A 20 -20.51 8.40 5.61
N ALA A 21 -21.13 8.13 6.77
CA ALA A 21 -21.80 9.18 7.52
C ALA A 21 -20.80 10.28 7.90
N PHE A 22 -21.23 11.54 7.78
CA PHE A 22 -20.45 12.73 8.15
C PHE A 22 -19.82 12.62 9.55
N TYR A 23 -20.49 11.94 10.48
CA TYR A 23 -19.97 11.71 11.84
C TYR A 23 -18.69 10.86 11.90
N PHE A 24 -18.37 10.09 10.85
CA PHE A 24 -17.13 9.32 10.78
C PHE A 24 -15.94 10.11 10.25
N GLU A 25 -16.16 11.30 9.66
CA GLU A 25 -15.13 12.11 9.04
C GLU A 25 -13.94 12.46 9.97
N PRO A 26 -14.16 12.75 11.28
CA PRO A 26 -13.06 12.96 12.24
C PRO A 26 -12.20 11.72 12.51
N TYR A 27 -12.69 10.51 12.24
CA TYR A 27 -11.98 9.26 12.48
C TYR A 27 -11.23 8.75 11.24
N ILE A 28 -11.35 9.43 10.10
CA ILE A 28 -10.62 9.08 8.89
C ILE A 28 -9.22 9.71 8.96
N PRO A 29 -8.14 8.93 8.75
CA PRO A 29 -6.80 9.46 8.58
C PRO A 29 -6.73 10.60 7.56
N LYS A 30 -6.06 11.69 7.94
CA LYS A 30 -5.74 12.79 7.03
C LYS A 30 -4.93 12.27 5.85
N VAL A 31 -4.95 12.97 4.71
CA VAL A 31 -4.25 12.55 3.49
C VAL A 31 -2.78 12.19 3.76
N GLU A 32 -2.11 12.98 4.60
CA GLU A 32 -0.72 12.79 5.04
C GLU A 32 -0.48 11.49 5.83
N GLU A 33 -1.51 11.00 6.54
CA GLU A 33 -1.46 9.81 7.41
C GLU A 33 -2.06 8.57 6.73
N ARG A 34 -2.43 8.68 5.46
CA ARG A 34 -3.06 7.57 4.74
C ARG A 34 -2.04 6.49 4.39
N PRO A 35 -2.40 5.21 4.59
CA PRO A 35 -1.57 4.11 4.14
C PRO A 35 -1.55 4.06 2.61
N ARG A 36 -0.40 3.67 2.05
CA ARG A 36 -0.19 3.49 0.62
C ARG A 36 0.29 2.09 0.30
N VAL A 37 -0.10 1.59 -0.87
CA VAL A 37 0.34 0.27 -1.35
C VAL A 37 1.61 0.44 -2.17
N ILE A 38 2.70 -0.16 -1.72
CA ILE A 38 4.01 -0.13 -2.41
C ILE A 38 4.12 -1.27 -3.42
N LEU A 39 3.66 -2.45 -3.00
CA LEU A 39 3.68 -3.66 -3.80
C LEU A 39 2.35 -4.39 -3.60
N ALA A 40 1.78 -4.92 -4.67
CA ALA A 40 0.59 -5.74 -4.66
C ALA A 40 0.81 -7.03 -5.45
N PHE A 41 0.04 -8.07 -5.14
CA PHE A 41 -0.02 -9.27 -5.96
C PHE A 41 -0.61 -8.93 -7.34
N PRO A 42 -0.26 -9.70 -8.39
CA PRO A 42 -0.94 -9.62 -9.67
C PRO A 42 -2.47 -9.65 -9.53
N LYS A 43 -3.16 -8.87 -10.36
CA LYS A 43 -4.64 -8.81 -10.35
C LYS A 43 -5.26 -10.12 -10.85
N GLU A 44 -4.59 -10.80 -11.77
CA GLU A 44 -5.00 -12.11 -12.28
C GLU A 44 -4.39 -13.21 -11.41
N ALA A 45 -5.23 -14.11 -10.88
CA ALA A 45 -4.79 -15.19 -9.99
C ALA A 45 -3.77 -16.14 -10.65
N ASP A 46 -3.94 -16.41 -11.94
CA ASP A 46 -3.05 -17.28 -12.73
C ASP A 46 -1.61 -16.75 -12.84
N ASN A 47 -1.43 -15.44 -12.67
CA ASN A 47 -0.11 -14.80 -12.77
C ASN A 47 0.63 -14.74 -11.42
N ILE A 48 0.03 -15.20 -10.32
CA ILE A 48 0.62 -15.14 -8.99
C ILE A 48 1.65 -16.26 -8.79
N LEU A 49 1.32 -17.48 -9.22
CA LEU A 49 2.20 -18.64 -9.05
C LEU A 49 3.12 -18.79 -10.27
N LEU A 50 4.41 -18.60 -10.08
CA LEU A 50 5.40 -18.93 -11.11
C LEU A 50 5.66 -20.45 -11.17
N SER A 51 5.79 -21.11 -10.02
CA SER A 51 6.06 -22.54 -9.92
C SER A 51 5.78 -23.06 -8.51
N GLY A 52 5.34 -24.33 -8.38
CA GLY A 52 5.12 -24.99 -7.08
C GLY A 52 3.63 -25.22 -6.81
N MET A 53 3.18 -24.89 -5.61
CA MET A 53 1.79 -25.04 -5.18
C MET A 53 1.25 -23.71 -4.66
N LEU A 54 0.07 -23.32 -5.12
CA LEU A 54 -0.70 -22.19 -4.62
C LEU A 54 -2.15 -22.64 -4.48
N GLU A 55 -2.70 -22.47 -3.29
CA GLU A 55 -4.12 -22.67 -3.02
C GLU A 55 -4.73 -21.31 -2.64
N GLY A 56 -5.92 -21.01 -3.16
CA GLY A 56 -6.60 -19.75 -2.88
C GLY A 56 -5.95 -18.52 -3.55
N GLY A 57 -5.36 -18.67 -4.74
CA GLY A 57 -4.80 -17.55 -5.50
C GLY A 57 -5.79 -16.40 -5.71
N ASP A 58 -7.05 -16.73 -5.97
CA ASP A 58 -8.15 -15.76 -6.10
C ASP A 58 -8.35 -14.90 -4.85
N GLN A 59 -8.04 -15.44 -3.66
CA GLN A 59 -8.19 -14.72 -2.41
C GLN A 59 -7.09 -13.69 -2.20
N ILE A 60 -5.93 -13.82 -2.86
CA ILE A 60 -4.80 -12.89 -2.71
C ILE A 60 -4.56 -12.04 -3.96
N ALA A 61 -5.24 -12.34 -5.06
CA ALA A 61 -5.19 -11.57 -6.29
C ALA A 61 -5.52 -10.09 -6.06
N GLY A 62 -4.64 -9.21 -6.55
CA GLY A 62 -4.73 -7.76 -6.39
C GLY A 62 -4.58 -7.24 -4.95
N LYS A 63 -4.35 -8.10 -3.94
CA LYS A 63 -4.15 -7.67 -2.56
C LYS A 63 -2.75 -7.05 -2.37
N PRO A 64 -2.61 -6.09 -1.44
CA PRO A 64 -1.33 -5.50 -1.14
C PRO A 64 -0.39 -6.51 -0.47
N VAL A 65 0.87 -6.52 -0.92
CA VAL A 65 1.98 -7.29 -0.34
C VAL A 65 2.75 -6.43 0.66
N VAL A 66 3.02 -5.18 0.30
CA VAL A 66 3.72 -4.21 1.15
C VAL A 66 2.91 -2.94 1.23
N ILE A 67 2.58 -2.54 2.46
CA ILE A 67 1.88 -1.29 2.75
C ILE A 67 2.81 -0.42 3.59
N ASP A 68 2.88 0.86 3.24
CA ASP A 68 3.51 1.88 4.06
C ASP A 68 2.45 2.79 4.68
N SER A 69 2.43 2.87 6.00
CA SER A 69 1.54 3.73 6.77
C SER A 69 2.36 4.79 7.50
N PRO A 70 2.34 6.05 7.06
CA PRO A 70 2.96 7.14 7.81
C PRO A 70 2.26 7.34 9.16
N LEU A 71 3.04 7.51 10.23
CA LEU A 71 2.54 7.82 11.58
C LEU A 71 3.45 8.84 12.26
N GLY A 72 2.94 10.07 12.43
CA GLY A 72 3.71 11.18 12.98
C GLY A 72 4.93 11.49 12.12
N LYS A 73 6.14 11.28 12.66
CA LYS A 73 7.42 11.51 11.96
C LYS A 73 8.03 10.23 11.37
N GLY A 74 7.38 9.09 11.55
CA GLY A 74 7.88 7.78 11.17
C GLY A 74 6.96 7.05 10.21
N HIS A 75 7.37 5.83 9.85
CA HIS A 75 6.68 4.97 8.91
C HIS A 75 6.51 3.58 9.50
N ILE A 76 5.32 3.01 9.34
CA ILE A 76 5.01 1.63 9.70
C ILE A 76 4.88 0.84 8.41
N LEU A 77 5.72 -0.17 8.24
CA LEU A 77 5.70 -1.06 7.08
C LEU A 77 5.02 -2.38 7.45
N LEU A 78 3.98 -2.73 6.71
CA LEU A 78 3.23 -3.97 6.87
C LEU A 78 3.55 -4.88 5.69
N TYR A 79 3.85 -6.15 5.98
CA TYR A 79 4.20 -7.14 4.98
C TYR A 79 3.23 -8.32 5.05
N ALA A 80 2.64 -8.68 3.91
CA ALA A 80 1.87 -9.92 3.76
C ALA A 80 2.78 -11.15 3.62
N CYS A 81 4.04 -10.94 3.19
CA CYS A 81 5.09 -11.96 3.17
C CYS A 81 6.00 -11.82 4.40
N ASN A 82 6.62 -12.92 4.87
CA ASN A 82 7.67 -12.82 5.89
C ASN A 82 9.02 -12.50 5.22
N PRO A 83 9.59 -11.29 5.41
CA PRO A 83 10.79 -10.89 4.69
C PRO A 83 12.09 -11.50 5.24
N MET A 84 12.04 -12.18 6.39
CA MET A 84 13.21 -12.73 7.09
C MET A 84 13.20 -14.26 7.18
N TRP A 85 12.32 -14.93 6.45
CA TRP A 85 12.27 -16.39 6.46
C TRP A 85 13.50 -17.01 5.80
N ARG A 86 14.06 -18.07 6.40
CA ARG A 86 15.34 -18.69 6.00
C ARG A 86 15.38 -19.22 4.55
N ASN A 87 14.22 -19.54 3.98
CA ASN A 87 14.09 -20.10 2.63
C ASN A 87 13.35 -19.17 1.66
N ASN A 88 13.35 -17.85 1.90
CA ASN A 88 12.72 -16.92 0.96
C ASN A 88 13.66 -16.56 -0.19
N THR A 89 13.12 -15.98 -1.27
CA THR A 89 13.94 -15.51 -2.39
C THR A 89 14.81 -14.33 -1.95
N GLN A 90 16.05 -14.25 -2.47
CA GLN A 90 16.99 -13.18 -2.13
C GLN A 90 16.42 -11.77 -2.37
N GLY A 91 15.57 -11.62 -3.39
CA GLY A 91 14.89 -10.35 -3.69
C GLY A 91 13.97 -9.85 -2.55
N THR A 92 13.49 -10.76 -1.69
CA THR A 92 12.62 -10.39 -0.57
C THR A 92 13.35 -9.56 0.49
N TYR A 93 14.65 -9.77 0.69
CA TYR A 93 15.43 -8.99 1.67
C TYR A 93 15.48 -7.50 1.34
N ALA A 94 15.43 -7.14 0.05
CA ALA A 94 15.38 -5.75 -0.38
C ALA A 94 14.14 -5.03 0.14
N LEU A 95 13.02 -5.74 0.33
CA LEU A 95 11.79 -5.16 0.89
C LEU A 95 11.99 -4.67 2.33
N LEU A 96 12.90 -5.28 3.11
CA LEU A 96 13.21 -4.87 4.48
C LEU A 96 14.44 -3.96 4.57
N LEU A 97 15.52 -4.31 3.87
CA LEU A 97 16.79 -3.60 3.98
C LEU A 97 16.73 -2.21 3.35
N ASN A 98 16.01 -2.03 2.24
CA ASN A 98 15.88 -0.72 1.61
C ASN A 98 15.24 0.29 2.57
N PRO A 99 14.12 -0.03 3.25
CA PRO A 99 13.59 0.86 4.28
C PRO A 99 14.50 1.14 5.46
N VAL A 100 15.23 0.12 5.95
CA VAL A 100 16.15 0.30 7.07
C VAL A 100 17.25 1.30 6.71
N PHE A 101 17.85 1.16 5.52
CA PHE A 101 18.91 2.07 5.07
C PHE A 101 18.38 3.46 4.70
N ASN A 102 17.13 3.56 4.25
CA ASN A 102 16.52 4.81 3.78
C ASN A 102 15.45 5.34 4.75
N TYR A 103 15.53 5.03 6.05
CA TYR A 103 14.46 5.30 7.02
C TYR A 103 14.05 6.78 7.11
N GLN A 104 14.96 7.70 6.77
CA GLN A 104 14.69 9.15 6.76
C GLN A 104 13.92 9.62 5.52
N ASN A 105 13.91 8.84 4.44
CA ASN A 105 13.38 9.22 3.13
C ASN A 105 12.26 8.28 2.68
N LEU A 106 11.53 7.69 3.63
CA LEU A 106 10.46 6.75 3.30
C LEU A 106 9.24 7.43 2.73
N SER A 107 9.00 8.72 2.93
CA SER A 107 7.78 9.36 2.42
C SER A 107 7.72 9.38 0.89
N LEU A 108 8.83 9.30 0.16
CA LEU A 108 8.89 9.22 -1.32
C LEU A 108 7.93 10.21 -2.05
N GLY A 109 7.76 11.42 -1.52
CA GLY A 109 6.85 12.42 -2.09
C GLY A 109 5.36 12.18 -1.80
N TRP A 110 5.04 11.38 -0.79
CA TRP A 110 3.69 11.17 -0.26
C TRP A 110 3.42 12.09 0.94
N PRO A 111 2.24 12.72 1.03
CA PRO A 111 1.12 12.66 0.08
C PRO A 111 1.44 13.44 -1.22
N PRO A 112 0.90 13.01 -2.38
CA PRO A 112 1.10 13.73 -3.63
C PRO A 112 0.58 15.16 -3.47
N GLU A 113 1.38 16.14 -3.88
CA GLU A 113 0.93 17.54 -3.89
C GLU A 113 -0.34 17.65 -4.74
N PRO A 114 -1.38 18.36 -4.27
CA PRO A 114 -2.59 18.53 -5.05
C PRO A 114 -2.24 19.19 -6.39
N GLU A 115 -2.59 18.55 -7.50
CA GLU A 115 -2.39 19.12 -8.83
C GLU A 115 -3.00 20.54 -8.86
N LYS A 116 -2.15 21.55 -9.04
CA LYS A 116 -2.61 22.92 -9.25
C LYS A 116 -3.41 22.92 -10.54
N LYS A 117 -4.75 22.95 -10.43
CA LYS A 117 -5.65 23.16 -11.57
C LYS A 117 -5.18 24.43 -12.30
N LYS A 118 -4.67 24.25 -13.52
CA LYS A 118 -4.45 25.34 -14.47
C LYS A 118 -5.79 25.81 -15.02
#